data_AF-A0A0F8ZXA3-F1
#
_entry.id   AF-A0A0F8ZXA3-F1
#
_cell.length_a   1.000
_cell.length_b   1.000
_cell.length_c   1.000
_cell.angle_alpha   90.00
_cell.angle_beta   90.00
_cell.angle_gamma   90.00
#
_symmetry.space_group_name_H-M   'P 1'
#
loop_
_entity.id
_entity.type
_entity.pdbx_description
1 polymer ?
#
loop_
_entity_poly.entity_id
_entity_poly.type
_entity_poly.pdbx_seq_one_letter_code
_entity_poly.pdbx_strand_id
1 'polypeptide(L)'
;MSHTDDLIDIGNKLHGDRGALLSLWQSIANNFYPERADFTYRRNLGSEFASNLFSGYPLIARRELGNAFSTMLRPKDKVWAHMTVEDPDKLSHAGRVWLEEKTKIQRRVMYDRQSQFVRATKEGDQDFATFGQCVIQRETDWERPGLTYRSHHLRDTAWTEGNDGQVNQIHRNWNPTVQDLCDKFSKRSGCSVH
;
A
#
# COMPACT_ATOMS: atom_id res chain seq x y z
N MET A 1 27.69 -17.80 -5.20
CA MET A 1 26.83 -16.60 -5.23
C MET A 1 26.58 -16.18 -3.81
N SER A 2 26.59 -14.89 -3.53
CA SER A 2 26.18 -14.43 -2.19
C SER A 2 24.67 -14.59 -2.08
N HIS A 3 24.17 -14.86 -0.87
CA HIS A 3 22.72 -15.02 -0.64
C HIS A 3 21.88 -13.83 -1.14
N THR A 4 22.50 -12.65 -1.23
CA THR A 4 21.86 -11.43 -1.74
C THR A 4 21.63 -11.47 -3.25
N ASP A 5 22.55 -12.05 -4.01
CA ASP A 5 22.41 -12.17 -5.47
C ASP A 5 21.21 -13.07 -5.82
N ASP A 6 21.05 -14.18 -5.08
CA ASP A 6 19.93 -15.10 -5.24
C ASP A 6 18.57 -14.41 -4.98
N LEU A 7 18.48 -13.52 -3.98
CA LEU A 7 17.26 -12.77 -3.68
C LEU A 7 16.91 -11.78 -4.79
N ILE A 8 17.92 -11.15 -5.37
CA ILE A 8 17.73 -10.21 -6.49
C ILE A 8 17.24 -10.96 -7.73
N ASP A 9 17.81 -12.13 -8.02
CA ASP A 9 17.41 -12.95 -9.16
C ASP A 9 15.98 -13.47 -9.05
N ILE A 10 15.56 -13.89 -7.84
CA ILE A 10 14.16 -14.24 -7.56
C ILE A 10 13.25 -13.04 -7.83
N GLY A 11 13.59 -11.86 -7.32
CA GLY A 11 12.82 -10.63 -7.54
C GLY A 11 12.70 -10.27 -9.02
N ASN A 12 13.80 -10.32 -9.77
CA ASN A 12 13.83 -10.06 -11.20
C ASN A 12 12.95 -11.04 -11.98
N LYS A 13 13.01 -12.33 -11.64
CA LYS A 13 12.15 -13.35 -12.25
C LYS A 13 10.67 -13.05 -12.00
N LEU A 14 10.29 -12.72 -10.77
CA LEU A 14 8.90 -12.36 -10.44
C LEU A 14 8.42 -11.08 -11.13
N HIS A 15 9.31 -10.13 -11.37
CA HIS A 15 9.02 -8.94 -12.19
C HIS A 15 8.88 -9.27 -13.69
N GLY A 16 9.63 -10.24 -14.21
CA GLY A 16 9.50 -10.73 -15.58
C GLY A 16 8.20 -11.48 -15.83
N ASP A 17 7.86 -12.45 -14.96
CA ASP A 17 6.73 -13.37 -15.14
C ASP A 17 5.37 -12.65 -15.19
N ARG A 18 5.25 -11.48 -14.55
CA ARG A 18 4.00 -10.69 -14.52
C ARG A 18 3.78 -9.77 -15.72
N GLY A 19 4.62 -9.82 -16.76
CA GLY A 19 4.53 -8.90 -17.90
C GLY A 19 3.15 -8.85 -18.58
N ALA A 20 2.48 -10.00 -18.67
CA ALA A 20 1.10 -10.09 -19.19
C ALA A 20 0.09 -9.37 -18.27
N LEU A 21 0.24 -9.51 -16.96
CA LEU A 21 -0.61 -8.86 -15.96
C LEU A 21 -0.44 -7.33 -15.98
N LEU A 22 0.80 -6.85 -16.09
CA LEU A 22 1.08 -5.42 -16.22
C LEU A 22 0.45 -4.82 -17.49
N SER A 23 0.44 -5.57 -18.59
CA SER A 23 -0.22 -5.15 -19.84
C SER A 23 -1.73 -5.06 -19.67
N LEU A 24 -2.35 -6.02 -18.97
CA LEU A 24 -3.78 -5.96 -18.64
C LEU A 24 -4.10 -4.73 -17.76
N TRP A 25 -3.34 -4.53 -16.69
CA TRP A 25 -3.52 -3.38 -15.80
C TRP A 25 -3.30 -2.05 -16.51
N GLN A 26 -2.36 -1.98 -17.45
CA GLN A 26 -2.18 -0.79 -18.28
C GLN A 26 -3.44 -0.46 -19.07
N SER A 27 -4.04 -1.45 -19.73
CA SER A 27 -5.27 -1.28 -20.51
C SER A 27 -6.45 -0.85 -19.63
N ILE A 28 -6.59 -1.44 -18.45
CA ILE A 28 -7.62 -1.05 -17.47
C ILE A 28 -7.36 0.39 -16.99
N ALA A 29 -6.12 0.71 -16.61
CA ALA A 29 -5.75 2.03 -16.10
C ALA A 29 -5.97 3.13 -17.16
N ASN A 30 -5.69 2.86 -18.44
CA ASN A 30 -5.96 3.79 -19.53
C ASN A 30 -7.44 4.20 -19.63
N ASN A 31 -8.36 3.29 -19.27
CA ASN A 31 -9.80 3.50 -19.38
C ASN A 31 -10.44 3.95 -18.05
N PHE A 32 -9.93 3.53 -16.89
CA PHE A 32 -10.58 3.76 -15.59
C PHE A 32 -9.75 4.60 -14.61
N TYR A 33 -8.42 4.52 -14.69
CA TYR A 33 -7.52 5.20 -13.74
C TYR A 33 -6.24 5.74 -14.40
N PRO A 34 -6.33 6.82 -15.21
CA PRO A 34 -5.20 7.32 -16.01
C PRO A 34 -4.00 7.80 -15.18
N GLU A 35 -4.25 8.26 -13.95
CA GLU A 35 -3.21 8.72 -13.02
C GLU A 35 -2.27 7.60 -12.57
N ARG A 36 -2.71 6.33 -12.62
CA ARG A 36 -1.90 5.15 -12.26
C ARG A 36 -1.54 4.28 -13.46
N ALA A 37 -1.74 4.79 -14.67
CA ALA A 37 -1.51 4.07 -15.90
C ALA A 37 -0.03 4.15 -16.32
N ASP A 38 0.87 3.83 -15.40
CA ASP A 38 2.32 3.76 -15.62
C ASP A 38 2.81 2.32 -15.34
N PHE A 39 2.19 1.30 -15.92
CA PHE A 39 2.57 -0.10 -15.72
C PHE A 39 3.62 -0.56 -16.72
N THR A 40 3.39 -0.32 -18.01
CA THR A 40 4.30 -0.77 -19.09
C THR A 40 5.23 0.33 -19.59
N TYR A 41 4.87 1.60 -19.38
CA TYR A 41 5.69 2.76 -19.71
C TYR A 41 5.59 3.82 -18.61
N ARG A 42 6.49 4.80 -18.63
CA ARG A 42 6.40 5.99 -17.77
C ARG A 42 5.95 7.17 -18.61
N ARG A 43 4.82 7.77 -18.26
CA ARG A 43 4.30 8.95 -18.97
C ARG A 43 5.12 10.19 -18.69
N ASN A 44 5.25 11.03 -19.72
CA ASN A 44 5.62 12.43 -19.53
C ASN A 44 4.35 13.23 -19.22
N LEU A 45 4.34 13.98 -18.11
CA LEU A 45 3.16 14.73 -17.63
C LEU A 45 2.57 15.72 -18.65
N GLY A 46 3.32 16.11 -19.69
CA GLY A 46 2.98 17.20 -20.60
C GLY A 46 2.14 16.85 -21.83
N SER A 47 2.00 15.59 -22.25
CA SER A 47 1.41 15.26 -23.57
C SER A 47 0.39 14.12 -23.61
N GLU A 48 0.36 13.23 -22.62
CA GLU A 48 -0.40 11.96 -22.75
C GLU A 48 -1.45 11.71 -21.66
N PHE A 49 -1.64 12.64 -20.72
CA PHE A 49 -2.60 12.45 -19.64
C PHE A 49 -4.03 12.33 -20.18
N ALA A 50 -4.67 11.18 -19.91
CA ALA A 50 -6.03 10.86 -20.35
C ALA A 50 -6.28 10.89 -21.88
N SER A 51 -5.23 10.81 -22.70
CA SER A 51 -5.33 10.81 -24.18
C SER A 51 -6.25 9.72 -24.76
N ASN A 52 -6.37 8.59 -24.05
CA ASN A 52 -7.16 7.44 -24.49
C ASN A 52 -8.65 7.49 -24.09
N LEU A 53 -9.09 8.57 -23.42
CA LEU A 53 -10.45 8.67 -22.89
C LEU A 53 -11.37 9.46 -23.79
N PHE A 54 -12.41 8.79 -24.28
CA PHE A 54 -13.51 9.44 -25.00
C PHE A 54 -14.58 10.01 -24.06
N SER A 55 -14.70 9.48 -22.83
CA SER A 55 -15.71 9.89 -21.85
C SER A 55 -15.16 9.80 -20.42
N GLY A 56 -15.65 10.69 -19.54
CA GLY A 56 -15.30 10.69 -18.12
C GLY A 56 -16.08 9.68 -17.26
N TYR A 57 -17.10 9.01 -17.82
CA TYR A 57 -17.96 8.10 -17.06
C TYR A 57 -17.19 6.97 -16.33
N PRO A 58 -16.25 6.26 -16.97
CA PRO A 58 -15.48 5.21 -16.29
C PRO A 58 -14.68 5.71 -15.08
N LEU A 59 -14.15 6.94 -15.16
CA LEU A 59 -13.37 7.55 -14.07
C LEU A 59 -14.25 7.83 -12.86
N ILE A 60 -15.47 8.33 -13.11
CA ILE A 60 -16.46 8.62 -12.08
C ILE A 60 -16.92 7.31 -11.44
N ALA A 61 -17.30 6.31 -12.24
CA ALA A 61 -17.76 5.01 -11.75
C ALA A 61 -16.72 4.36 -10.82
N ARG A 62 -15.46 4.31 -11.25
CA ARG A 62 -14.37 3.79 -10.41
C ARG A 62 -14.13 4.63 -9.16
N ARG A 63 -14.23 5.96 -9.26
CA ARG A 63 -14.06 6.86 -8.09
C ARG A 63 -15.11 6.60 -7.03
N GLU A 64 -16.37 6.51 -7.45
CA GLU A 64 -17.51 6.26 -6.56
C GLU A 64 -17.40 4.89 -5.92
N LEU A 65 -17.01 3.85 -6.67
CA LEU A 65 -16.76 2.52 -6.11
C LEU A 65 -15.65 2.54 -5.04
N GLY A 66 -14.50 3.15 -5.34
CA GLY A 66 -13.41 3.25 -4.37
C GLY A 66 -13.78 4.09 -3.14
N ASN A 67 -14.58 5.15 -3.31
CA ASN A 67 -15.12 5.92 -2.17
C ASN A 67 -16.09 5.08 -1.32
N ALA A 68 -16.89 4.23 -1.96
CA ALA A 68 -17.82 3.34 -1.28
C ALA A 68 -17.09 2.30 -0.40
N PHE A 69 -15.93 1.80 -0.81
CA PHE A 69 -15.12 0.94 0.06
C PHE A 69 -14.68 1.66 1.34
N SER A 70 -14.23 2.91 1.22
CA SER A 70 -13.86 3.70 2.40
C SER A 70 -15.03 3.90 3.35
N THR A 71 -16.25 4.11 2.87
CA THR A 71 -17.42 4.32 3.73
C THR A 71 -17.94 3.03 4.36
N MET A 72 -17.89 1.91 3.62
CA MET A 72 -18.33 0.60 4.10
C MET A 72 -17.35 -0.02 5.09
N LEU A 73 -16.05 -0.04 4.77
CA LEU A 73 -15.04 -0.70 5.59
C LEU A 73 -14.59 0.15 6.78
N ARG A 74 -14.54 1.48 6.61
CA ARG A 74 -13.96 2.41 7.58
C ARG A 74 -14.86 3.65 7.78
N PRO A 75 -16.11 3.48 8.24
CA PRO A 75 -17.00 4.59 8.54
C PRO A 75 -16.36 5.51 9.60
N LYS A 76 -16.43 6.83 9.38
CA LYS A 76 -15.83 7.82 10.29
C LYS A 76 -16.52 7.86 11.66
N ASP A 77 -17.83 7.65 11.67
CA ASP A 77 -18.69 7.84 12.83
C ASP A 77 -18.75 6.62 13.76
N LYS A 78 -18.20 5.48 13.34
CA LYS A 78 -18.20 4.25 14.12
C LYS A 78 -16.78 3.74 14.35
N VAL A 79 -16.60 3.06 15.47
CA VAL A 79 -15.40 2.23 15.69
C VAL A 79 -15.61 0.95 14.89
N TRP A 80 -14.73 0.72 13.90
CA TRP A 80 -14.86 -0.41 12.96
C TRP A 80 -13.91 -1.57 13.28
N ALA A 81 -12.98 -1.40 14.23
CA ALA A 81 -12.05 -2.43 14.68
C ALA A 81 -12.05 -2.52 16.21
N HIS A 82 -12.05 -3.76 16.73
CA HIS A 82 -12.04 -4.06 18.15
C HIS A 82 -10.97 -5.11 18.45
N MET A 83 -10.16 -4.89 19.48
CA MET A 83 -9.25 -5.92 19.97
C MET A 83 -9.98 -6.87 20.93
N THR A 84 -9.89 -8.17 20.65
CA THR A 84 -10.46 -9.24 21.46
C THR A 84 -9.45 -10.39 21.57
N VAL A 85 -9.72 -11.29 22.50
CA VAL A 85 -9.06 -12.60 22.59
C VAL A 85 -9.93 -13.66 21.91
N GLU A 86 -9.35 -14.81 21.58
CA GLU A 86 -10.04 -15.95 20.98
C GLU A 86 -11.13 -16.53 21.91
N ASP A 87 -10.84 -16.61 23.22
CA ASP A 87 -11.78 -17.05 24.26
C ASP A 87 -12.28 -15.87 25.12
N PRO A 88 -13.32 -15.12 24.69
CA PRO A 88 -13.81 -13.94 25.40
C PRO A 88 -14.42 -14.26 26.78
N ASP A 89 -14.94 -15.47 26.98
CA ASP A 89 -15.59 -15.89 28.23
C ASP A 89 -14.61 -16.07 29.39
N LYS A 90 -13.34 -16.33 29.09
CA LYS A 90 -12.26 -16.44 30.08
C LYS A 90 -11.68 -15.08 30.46
N LEU A 91 -12.13 -14.01 29.81
CA LEU A 91 -11.55 -12.68 29.98
C LEU A 91 -12.11 -11.99 31.23
N SER A 92 -11.23 -11.60 32.14
CA SER A 92 -11.60 -10.81 33.30
C SER A 92 -12.16 -9.44 32.89
N HIS A 93 -12.98 -8.83 33.76
CA HIS A 93 -13.48 -7.48 33.52
C HIS A 93 -12.34 -6.46 33.29
N ALA A 94 -11.26 -6.57 34.07
CA ALA A 94 -10.07 -5.75 33.89
C ALA A 94 -9.42 -5.94 32.51
N GLY A 95 -9.38 -7.17 31.99
CA GLY A 95 -8.87 -7.46 30.65
C GLY A 95 -9.72 -6.82 29.55
N ARG A 96 -11.05 -6.83 29.69
CA ARG A 96 -11.97 -6.17 28.75
C ARG A 96 -11.73 -4.66 28.71
N VAL A 97 -11.66 -4.02 29.88
CA VAL A 97 -11.39 -2.57 30.00
C VAL A 97 -10.04 -2.22 29.35
N TRP A 98 -9.02 -3.04 29.57
CA TRP A 98 -7.71 -2.84 28.97
C TRP A 98 -7.75 -2.95 27.43
N LEU A 99 -8.42 -3.96 26.87
CA LEU A 99 -8.54 -4.12 25.42
C LEU A 99 -9.32 -2.97 24.76
N GLU A 100 -10.35 -2.46 25.43
CA GLU A 100 -11.07 -1.26 25.00
C GLU A 100 -10.17 -0.02 24.99
N GLU A 101 -9.36 0.16 26.04
CA GLU A 101 -8.38 1.25 26.10
C GLU A 101 -7.35 1.12 24.96
N LYS A 102 -6.79 -0.07 24.74
CA LYS A 102 -5.83 -0.29 23.66
C LYS A 102 -6.46 -0.09 22.30
N THR A 103 -7.73 -0.45 22.12
CA THR A 103 -8.46 -0.22 20.86
C THR A 103 -8.54 1.28 20.56
N LYS A 104 -8.82 2.10 21.57
CA LYS A 104 -8.82 3.57 21.45
C LYS A 104 -7.43 4.12 21.13
N ILE A 105 -6.38 3.61 21.76
CA ILE A 105 -4.99 4.02 21.50
C ILE A 105 -4.58 3.67 20.07
N GLN A 106 -4.82 2.42 19.63
CA GLN A 106 -4.53 1.97 18.27
C GLN A 106 -5.22 2.87 17.24
N ARG A 107 -6.52 3.13 17.41
CA ARG A 107 -7.25 4.05 16.53
C ARG A 107 -6.66 5.45 16.54
N ARG A 108 -6.27 5.99 17.71
CA ARG A 108 -5.64 7.32 17.80
C ARG A 108 -4.34 7.37 17.01
N VAL A 109 -3.46 6.37 17.16
CA VAL A 109 -2.18 6.32 16.46
C VAL A 109 -2.39 6.14 14.96
N MET A 110 -3.34 5.30 14.55
CA MET A 110 -3.67 5.09 13.13
C MET A 110 -4.27 6.33 12.46
N TYR A 111 -5.05 7.15 13.16
CA TYR A 111 -5.64 8.36 12.59
C TYR A 111 -4.80 9.61 12.84
N ASP A 112 -3.62 9.47 13.44
CA ASP A 112 -2.70 10.59 13.56
C ASP A 112 -2.27 11.08 12.17
N ARG A 113 -2.11 12.40 12.02
CA ARG A 113 -1.81 13.02 10.73
C ARG A 113 -0.46 12.56 10.19
N GLN A 114 0.52 12.28 11.04
CA GLN A 114 1.84 11.82 10.60
C GLN A 114 1.79 10.40 10.06
N SER A 115 0.80 9.60 10.49
CA SER A 115 0.68 8.21 10.07
C SER A 115 0.23 8.01 8.63
N GLN A 116 -0.41 9.01 8.02
CA GLN A 116 -0.87 8.97 6.63
C GLN A 116 -1.81 7.79 6.31
N PHE A 117 -2.42 7.16 7.32
CA PHE A 117 -3.31 6.01 7.14
C PHE A 117 -4.46 6.31 6.16
N VAL A 118 -5.18 7.41 6.38
CA VAL A 118 -6.34 7.79 5.55
C VAL A 118 -5.96 7.94 4.08
N ARG A 119 -4.78 8.51 3.81
CA ARG A 119 -4.26 8.67 2.44
C ARG A 119 -3.92 7.32 1.84
N ALA A 120 -3.10 6.53 2.54
CA ALA A 120 -2.63 5.23 2.04
C ALA A 120 -3.79 4.25 1.79
N THR A 121 -4.79 4.21 2.67
CA THR A 121 -5.97 3.36 2.46
C THR A 121 -6.86 3.86 1.35
N LYS A 122 -6.99 5.18 1.16
CA LYS A 122 -7.79 5.73 0.06
C LYS A 122 -7.15 5.44 -1.29
N GLU A 123 -5.82 5.57 -1.40
CA GLU A 123 -5.08 5.14 -2.59
C GLU A 123 -5.26 3.62 -2.81
N GLY A 124 -5.12 2.81 -1.75
CA GLY A 124 -5.32 1.36 -1.81
C GLY A 124 -6.74 0.93 -2.20
N ASP A 125 -7.78 1.61 -1.74
CA ASP A 125 -9.18 1.33 -2.12
C ASP A 125 -9.40 1.58 -3.62
N GLN A 126 -8.76 2.63 -4.16
CA GLN A 126 -8.87 2.96 -5.58
C GLN A 126 -8.08 1.97 -6.45
N ASP A 127 -6.93 1.50 -5.97
CA ASP A 127 -6.17 0.42 -6.62
C ASP A 127 -6.98 -0.88 -6.61
N PHE A 128 -7.59 -1.22 -5.47
CA PHE A 128 -8.40 -2.42 -5.33
C PHE A 128 -9.64 -2.36 -6.22
N ALA A 129 -10.33 -1.23 -6.28
CA ALA A 129 -11.48 -1.02 -7.16
C ALA A 129 -11.12 -1.15 -8.65
N THR A 130 -9.88 -0.83 -9.03
CA THR A 130 -9.45 -0.80 -10.44
C THR A 130 -8.79 -2.11 -10.87
N PHE A 131 -7.90 -2.66 -10.05
CA PHE A 131 -7.02 -3.78 -10.41
C PHE A 131 -7.31 -5.05 -9.60
N GLY A 132 -8.17 -4.97 -8.59
CA GLY A 132 -8.49 -6.08 -7.68
C GLY A 132 -7.43 -6.34 -6.61
N GLN A 133 -6.36 -5.54 -6.56
CA GLN A 133 -5.23 -5.73 -5.64
C GLN A 133 -4.74 -4.38 -5.11
N CYS A 134 -4.22 -4.37 -3.88
CA CYS A 134 -3.57 -3.20 -3.30
C CYS A 134 -2.44 -3.63 -2.36
N VAL A 135 -1.39 -2.80 -2.28
CA VAL A 135 -0.24 -3.05 -1.39
C VAL A 135 -0.09 -1.85 -0.47
N ILE A 136 -0.30 -2.08 0.82
CA ILE A 136 -0.10 -1.07 1.87
C ILE A 136 1.02 -1.56 2.78
N GLN A 137 2.10 -0.80 2.85
CA GLN A 137 3.16 -1.02 3.82
C GLN A 137 2.88 -0.21 5.09
N ARG A 138 3.04 -0.86 6.24
CA ARG A 138 3.17 -0.18 7.53
C ARG A 138 4.65 -0.14 7.90
N GLU A 139 5.17 1.05 8.07
CA GLU A 139 6.53 1.30 8.54
C GLU A 139 6.49 2.02 9.89
N THR A 140 7.50 1.81 10.70
CA THR A 140 7.77 2.62 11.88
C THR A 140 9.02 3.42 11.58
N ASP A 141 8.92 4.74 11.69
CA ASP A 141 10.11 5.58 11.60
C ASP A 141 10.96 5.36 12.86
N TRP A 142 12.27 5.15 12.69
CA TRP A 142 13.20 4.96 13.79
C TRP A 142 13.57 6.28 14.47
N GLU A 143 13.43 7.40 13.77
CA GLU A 143 13.71 8.73 14.31
C GLU A 143 12.48 9.35 14.97
N ARG A 144 11.29 9.05 14.45
CA ARG A 144 10.01 9.51 15.00
C ARG A 144 9.18 8.32 15.47
N PRO A 145 8.94 8.16 16.78
CA PRO A 145 8.11 7.07 17.27
C PRO A 145 6.67 7.26 16.78
N GLY A 146 6.32 6.60 15.68
CA GLY A 146 5.03 6.69 15.02
C GLY A 146 4.87 5.64 13.94
N LEU A 147 3.61 5.29 13.64
CA LEU A 147 3.28 4.46 12.49
C LEU A 147 3.27 5.35 11.25
N THR A 148 3.73 4.83 10.11
CA THR A 148 3.59 5.46 8.79
C THR A 148 3.03 4.43 7.82
N TYR A 149 1.95 4.77 7.14
CA TYR A 149 1.33 3.94 6.11
C TYR A 149 1.65 4.50 4.73
N ARG A 150 2.02 3.62 3.81
CA ARG A 150 2.31 3.98 2.42
C ARG A 150 1.68 2.96 1.47
N SER A 151 0.92 3.44 0.50
CA SER A 151 0.47 2.63 -0.63
C SER A 151 1.58 2.56 -1.68
N HIS A 152 1.83 1.38 -2.24
CA HIS A 152 2.84 1.17 -3.28
C HIS A 152 2.17 0.90 -4.62
N HIS A 153 2.83 1.31 -5.70
CA HIS A 153 2.39 0.97 -7.05
C HIS A 153 2.56 -0.52 -7.30
N LEU A 154 1.52 -1.17 -7.84
CA LEU A 154 1.53 -2.60 -8.18
C LEU A 154 2.62 -2.95 -9.23
N ARG A 155 3.00 -1.98 -10.06
CA ARG A 155 4.18 -2.11 -10.96
C ARG A 155 5.44 -2.50 -10.19
N ASP A 156 5.67 -1.83 -9.07
CA ASP A 156 6.92 -1.89 -8.34
C ASP A 156 6.90 -2.96 -7.22
N THR A 157 5.81 -3.75 -7.09
CA THR A 157 5.66 -4.77 -6.03
C THR A 157 5.24 -6.13 -6.59
N ALA A 158 6.03 -7.18 -6.32
CA ALA A 158 5.73 -8.59 -6.53
C ALA A 158 5.42 -9.29 -5.22
N TRP A 159 4.72 -10.42 -5.31
CA TRP A 159 4.79 -11.42 -4.27
C TRP A 159 4.65 -12.83 -4.83
N THR A 160 4.92 -13.81 -3.99
CA THR A 160 4.71 -15.24 -4.25
C THR A 160 3.78 -15.81 -3.21
N GLU A 161 3.00 -16.80 -3.62
CA GLU A 161 2.11 -17.56 -2.74
C GLU A 161 2.71 -18.96 -2.52
N GLY A 162 2.65 -19.44 -1.29
CA GLY A 162 3.00 -20.80 -0.92
C GLY A 162 1.92 -21.80 -1.33
N ASN A 163 2.20 -23.08 -1.12
CA ASN A 163 1.25 -24.16 -1.43
C ASN A 163 -0.03 -24.11 -0.56
N ASP A 164 0.05 -23.45 0.59
CA ASP A 164 -1.06 -23.16 1.49
C ASP A 164 -1.90 -21.95 1.05
N GLY A 165 -1.54 -21.30 -0.06
CA GLY A 165 -2.15 -20.07 -0.54
C GLY A 165 -1.78 -18.84 0.28
N GLN A 166 -0.84 -18.94 1.22
CA GLN A 166 -0.36 -17.80 2.00
C GLN A 166 0.74 -17.06 1.26
N VAL A 167 0.78 -15.74 1.40
CA VAL A 167 1.87 -14.94 0.83
C VAL A 167 3.18 -15.31 1.53
N ASN A 168 4.17 -15.75 0.75
CA ASN A 168 5.46 -16.19 1.26
C ASN A 168 6.49 -15.04 1.21
N GLN A 169 6.79 -14.54 0.01
CA GLN A 169 7.78 -13.48 -0.20
C GLN A 169 7.18 -12.31 -0.95
N ILE A 170 7.58 -11.09 -0.55
CA ILE A 170 7.21 -9.84 -1.21
C ILE A 170 8.49 -9.16 -1.69
N HIS A 171 8.55 -8.85 -2.98
CA HIS A 171 9.68 -8.16 -3.62
C HIS A 171 9.22 -6.78 -4.06
N ARG A 172 9.99 -5.74 -3.70
CA ARG A 172 9.66 -4.36 -4.07
C ARG A 172 10.84 -3.65 -4.68
N ASN A 173 10.67 -3.20 -5.92
CA ASN A 173 11.64 -2.34 -6.60
C ASN A 173 11.51 -0.92 -6.04
N TRP A 174 12.51 -0.51 -5.25
CA TRP A 174 12.56 0.81 -4.65
C TRP A 174 13.64 1.64 -5.33
N ASN A 175 13.24 2.74 -5.97
CA ASN A 175 14.13 3.72 -6.59
C ASN A 175 14.11 5.03 -5.77
N PRO A 176 14.71 5.07 -4.58
CA PRO A 176 14.75 6.27 -3.76
C PRO A 176 15.66 7.34 -4.35
N THR A 177 15.42 8.59 -3.97
CA THR A 177 16.41 9.65 -4.16
C THR A 177 17.56 9.48 -3.15
N VAL A 178 18.71 10.08 -3.45
CA VAL A 178 19.86 10.08 -2.53
C VAL A 178 19.47 10.70 -1.18
N GLN A 179 18.64 11.75 -1.20
CA GLN A 179 18.13 12.38 0.01
C GLN A 179 17.27 11.41 0.83
N ASP A 180 16.33 10.69 0.21
CA ASP A 180 15.50 9.69 0.92
C ASP A 180 16.34 8.58 1.55
N LEU A 181 17.43 8.16 0.89
CA LEU A 181 18.37 7.18 1.43
C LEU A 181 19.12 7.75 2.64
N CYS A 182 19.60 8.99 2.55
CA CYS A 182 20.34 9.61 3.63
C CYS A 182 19.42 9.91 4.82
N ASP A 183 18.17 10.32 4.61
CA ASP A 183 17.18 10.47 5.68
C ASP A 183 16.87 9.12 6.35
N LYS A 184 16.71 8.05 5.55
CA LYS A 184 16.35 6.72 6.06
C LYS A 184 17.50 6.01 6.77
N PHE A 185 18.74 6.23 6.34
CA PHE A 185 19.93 5.51 6.82
C PHE A 185 20.97 6.41 7.51
N SER A 186 20.64 7.67 7.80
CA SER A 186 21.50 8.76 8.31
C SER A 186 22.56 8.33 9.34
N LYS A 187 22.19 7.44 10.28
CA LYS A 187 23.09 6.95 11.34
C LYS A 187 24.09 5.88 10.93
N ARG A 188 23.94 5.25 9.76
CA ARG A 188 24.79 4.14 9.28
C ARG A 188 25.67 4.50 8.09
N SER A 189 25.32 5.50 7.29
CA SER A 189 25.95 5.71 5.97
C SER A 189 26.90 6.90 5.87
N GLY A 190 27.17 7.65 6.95
CA GLY A 190 28.12 8.78 6.89
C GLY A 190 27.77 9.83 5.83
N CYS A 191 26.49 9.92 5.46
CA CYS A 191 26.02 10.78 4.37
C CYS A 191 25.75 12.19 4.91
N SER A 192 26.70 13.11 4.70
CA SER A 192 26.44 14.55 4.81
C SER A 192 25.92 15.06 3.48
N VAL A 193 24.64 15.38 3.39
CA VAL A 193 24.07 16.08 2.23
C VAL A 193 24.45 17.56 2.35
N HIS A 194 25.29 18.06 1.43
CA HIS A 194 25.62 19.47 1.29
C HIS A 194 24.57 20.21 0.46
#